data_AF-A0A3P8X660-F1
#
_entry.id   AF-A0A3P8X660-F1
#
_cell.length_a   1.000
_cell.length_b   1.000
_cell.length_c   1.000
_cell.angle_alpha   90.00
_cell.angle_beta   90.00
_cell.angle_gamma   90.00
#
_symmetry.space_group_name_H-M   'P 1'
#
loop_
_entity.id
_entity.type
_entity.pdbx_description
1 polymer ?
#
loop_
_entity_poly.entity_id
_entity_poly.type
_entity_poly.pdbx_seq_one_letter_code
_entity_poly.pdbx_strand_id
1 'polypeptide(L)'
;MSYVGMMEQDFLDKFMGDGDVTRKHPSLLLKTYHGGYVVIRLALAGHKQANRPFYRIVAAHNKRARDGKYIEQLGTYDPLPNVYNEKLVSFNFDRLKYWIGCGAHPTKPVAKLLGLAGFFPLHPMTITEAERQKAQTQVTQTEEGSEQEQKKAEAV
;
A
#
# COMPACT_ATOMS: atom_id res chain seq x y z
N MET A 1 -36.49 75.71 6.21
CA MET A 1 -35.66 74.87 5.33
C MET A 1 -35.90 73.43 5.73
N SER A 2 -36.40 72.69 4.75
CA SER A 2 -37.02 71.37 4.83
C SER A 2 -35.98 70.24 4.74
N TYR A 3 -36.46 69.02 5.05
CA TYR A 3 -35.99 67.65 4.76
C TYR A 3 -35.76 66.84 6.05
N VAL A 4 -36.68 65.98 6.53
CA VAL A 4 -37.20 64.71 5.91
C VAL A 4 -36.00 63.83 5.57
N GLY A 5 -35.65 62.75 6.29
CA GLY A 5 -36.49 61.62 6.66
C GLY A 5 -36.45 60.56 5.55
N MET A 6 -35.47 59.65 5.57
CA MET A 6 -35.49 58.34 4.88
C MET A 6 -34.13 57.67 5.17
N MET A 7 -34.07 56.63 6.00
CA MET A 7 -34.01 55.25 5.51
C MET A 7 -33.29 55.11 4.17
N GLU A 8 -32.00 54.78 4.22
CA GLU A 8 -31.39 53.96 3.20
C GLU A 8 -30.71 52.79 3.91
N GLN A 9 -31.34 51.62 3.75
CA GLN A 9 -30.93 50.32 4.27
C GLN A 9 -29.70 49.76 3.53
N ASP A 10 -28.89 50.61 2.89
CA ASP A 10 -27.80 50.19 2.00
C ASP A 10 -26.41 50.30 2.65
N PHE A 11 -26.30 50.78 3.89
CA PHE A 11 -25.03 50.85 4.62
C PHE A 11 -24.70 49.56 5.41
N LEU A 12 -25.69 48.69 5.64
CA LEU A 12 -25.57 47.48 6.45
C LEU A 12 -25.46 46.18 5.64
N ASP A 13 -25.31 46.25 4.32
CA ASP A 13 -24.92 45.12 3.46
C ASP A 13 -23.42 45.13 3.11
N LYS A 14 -22.65 46.09 3.65
CA LYS A 14 -21.18 46.18 3.50
C LYS A 14 -20.41 45.70 4.73
N PHE A 15 -21.10 45.35 5.82
CA PHE A 15 -20.50 44.90 7.08
C PHE A 15 -21.02 43.56 7.59
N MET A 16 -21.82 42.84 6.80
CA MET A 16 -22.29 41.50 7.15
C MET A 16 -22.51 40.66 5.88
N GLY A 17 -21.43 40.13 5.32
CA GLY A 17 -21.45 39.33 4.09
C GLY A 17 -20.23 38.44 3.97
N ASP A 18 -20.39 37.25 4.56
CA ASP A 18 -19.70 36.00 4.28
C ASP A 18 -18.18 35.95 4.42
N GLY A 19 -17.78 35.52 5.62
CA GLY A 19 -16.49 34.90 5.86
C GLY A 19 -16.35 33.60 5.06
N ASP A 20 -16.01 33.71 3.79
CA ASP A 20 -15.47 32.60 3.02
C ASP A 20 -13.94 32.62 3.14
N VAL A 21 -13.44 32.01 4.21
CA VAL A 21 -12.01 31.70 4.42
C VAL A 21 -11.63 30.42 3.66
N THR A 22 -12.21 30.16 2.47
CA THR A 22 -11.75 29.07 1.61
C THR A 22 -10.51 29.49 0.81
N ARG A 23 -9.40 29.39 1.54
CA ARG A 23 -8.04 29.14 1.04
C ARG A 23 -8.01 28.57 -0.40
N LYS A 24 -7.68 29.42 -1.38
CA LYS A 24 -6.97 29.03 -2.60
C LYS A 24 -5.77 29.99 -2.64
N HIS A 25 -4.56 29.57 -2.30
CA HIS A 25 -3.78 28.66 -3.12
C HIS A 25 -2.84 27.77 -2.28
N PRO A 26 -3.11 26.47 -2.12
CA PRO A 26 -2.02 25.52 -2.07
C PRO A 26 -1.48 25.38 -3.50
N SER A 27 -0.18 25.53 -3.68
CA SER A 27 0.57 25.26 -4.91
C SER A 27 -0.07 24.18 -5.80
N LEU A 28 -0.17 24.43 -7.11
CA LEU A 28 -0.72 23.55 -8.16
C LEU A 28 -0.03 22.18 -8.32
N LEU A 29 0.72 21.70 -7.33
CA LEU A 29 1.53 20.48 -7.37
C LEU A 29 1.27 19.50 -6.22
N LEU A 30 0.24 19.73 -5.41
CA LEU A 30 -0.33 18.71 -4.53
C LEU A 30 -1.81 18.53 -4.84
N LYS A 31 -2.12 17.46 -5.57
CA LYS A 31 -3.49 16.97 -5.76
C LYS A 31 -4.12 16.78 -4.37
N THR A 32 -5.07 17.64 -4.02
CA THR A 32 -5.80 17.56 -2.74
C THR A 32 -6.75 16.37 -2.82
N TYR A 33 -6.45 15.35 -2.03
CA TYR A 33 -7.27 14.15 -1.96
C TYR A 33 -8.21 14.28 -0.76
N HIS A 34 -9.50 14.49 -1.02
CA HIS A 34 -10.54 14.45 0.03
C HIS A 34 -10.58 13.05 0.66
N GLY A 35 -10.50 12.94 1.99
CA GLY A 35 -10.59 11.66 2.71
C GLY A 35 -9.48 10.66 2.37
N GLY A 36 -8.25 11.12 2.12
CA GLY A 36 -7.09 10.24 1.90
C GLY A 36 -6.36 9.91 3.20
N TYR A 37 -5.91 8.66 3.34
CA TYR A 37 -5.02 8.21 4.43
C TYR A 37 -3.68 7.75 3.88
N VAL A 38 -2.69 7.61 4.78
CA VAL A 38 -1.34 7.14 4.45
C VAL A 38 -1.32 5.61 4.51
N VAL A 39 -0.70 5.02 3.50
CA VAL A 39 -0.60 3.57 3.32
C VAL A 39 0.85 3.19 3.10
N ILE A 40 1.28 2.10 3.71
CA ILE A 40 2.57 1.47 3.45
C ILE A 40 2.35 0.37 2.43
N ARG A 41 2.88 0.57 1.22
CA ARG A 41 2.61 -0.30 0.06
C ARG A 41 3.88 -0.58 -0.74
N LEU A 42 3.79 -1.59 -1.60
CA LEU A 42 4.81 -1.90 -2.60
C LEU A 42 4.59 -1.03 -3.85
N ALA A 43 5.59 -0.25 -4.21
CA ALA A 43 5.67 0.44 -5.50
C ALA A 43 6.59 -0.36 -6.43
N LEU A 44 6.15 -0.59 -7.68
CA LEU A 44 6.98 -1.29 -8.64
C LEU A 44 8.07 -0.34 -9.16
N ALA A 45 9.28 -0.84 -9.15
CA ALA A 45 10.47 -0.22 -9.69
C ALA A 45 11.06 -1.15 -10.75
N GLY A 46 11.69 -0.60 -11.78
CA GLY A 46 12.27 -1.41 -12.85
C GLY A 46 11.45 -1.50 -14.14
N HIS A 47 10.63 -0.50 -14.46
CA HIS A 47 9.95 -0.39 -15.78
C HIS A 47 10.89 -0.49 -17.00
N LYS A 48 12.21 -0.37 -16.80
CA LYS A 48 13.23 -0.46 -17.84
C LYS A 48 13.71 -1.89 -18.13
N GLN A 49 13.52 -2.84 -17.20
CA GLN A 49 14.00 -4.21 -17.35
C GLN A 49 12.81 -5.16 -17.42
N ALA A 50 12.53 -5.68 -18.62
CA ALA A 50 11.43 -6.63 -18.81
C ALA A 50 11.66 -7.88 -17.93
N ASN A 51 10.59 -8.38 -17.31
CA ASN A 51 10.58 -9.57 -16.46
C ASN A 51 11.50 -9.55 -15.22
N ARG A 52 12.01 -8.38 -14.82
CA ARG A 52 12.77 -8.19 -13.56
C ARG A 52 12.00 -7.27 -12.61
N PRO A 53 10.99 -7.78 -11.88
CA PRO A 53 10.26 -6.96 -10.92
C PRO A 53 11.17 -6.59 -9.73
N PHE A 54 11.21 -5.32 -9.37
CA PHE A 54 11.85 -4.84 -8.15
C PHE A 54 10.84 -3.97 -7.40
N TYR A 55 10.70 -4.13 -6.08
CA TYR A 55 9.71 -3.37 -5.32
C TYR A 55 10.37 -2.42 -4.32
N ARG A 56 9.85 -1.21 -4.24
CA ARG A 56 10.15 -0.24 -3.17
C ARG A 56 9.02 -0.26 -2.15
N ILE A 57 9.37 -0.33 -0.88
CA ILE A 57 8.41 -0.25 0.23
C ILE A 57 8.28 1.23 0.56
N VAL A 58 7.10 1.81 0.35
CA VAL A 58 6.91 3.26 0.42
C VAL A 58 5.71 3.63 1.28
N ALA A 59 5.83 4.75 1.98
CA ALA A 59 4.70 5.46 2.57
C ALA A 59 4.12 6.41 1.52
N ALA A 60 2.86 6.20 1.13
CA ALA A 60 2.18 7.03 0.13
C ALA A 60 0.71 7.21 0.48
N HIS A 61 0.08 8.26 -0.06
CA HIS A 61 -1.37 8.38 0.03
C HIS A 61 -2.08 7.29 -0.77
N ASN A 62 -3.14 6.72 -0.21
CA ASN A 62 -3.91 5.63 -0.85
C ASN A 62 -4.33 5.97 -2.29
N LYS A 63 -4.88 7.17 -2.50
CA LYS A 63 -5.43 7.63 -3.79
C LYS A 63 -4.38 8.00 -4.85
N ARG A 64 -3.08 7.94 -4.54
CA ARG A 64 -2.01 8.20 -5.52
C ARG A 64 -1.71 6.97 -6.36
N ALA A 65 -1.36 7.18 -7.63
CA ALA A 65 -0.95 6.13 -8.56
C ALA A 65 0.18 5.27 -7.96
N ARG A 66 0.15 3.94 -8.23
CA ARG A 66 1.03 2.93 -7.61
C ARG A 66 2.50 3.37 -7.54
N ASP A 67 3.06 3.72 -8.70
CA ASP A 67 4.49 4.05 -8.89
C ASP A 67 4.74 5.57 -8.94
N GLY A 68 3.75 6.38 -8.54
CA GLY A 68 3.87 7.84 -8.53
C GLY A 68 4.71 8.38 -7.36
N LYS A 69 4.66 9.70 -7.16
CA LYS A 69 5.31 10.37 -6.02
C LYS A 69 4.77 9.84 -4.69
N TYR A 70 5.66 9.26 -3.89
CA TYR A 70 5.44 8.83 -2.51
C TYR A 70 5.94 9.89 -1.52
N ILE A 71 5.61 9.72 -0.24
CA ILE A 71 6.04 10.62 0.85
C ILE A 71 7.47 10.27 1.25
N GLU A 72 7.71 9.00 1.55
CA GLU A 72 9.00 8.49 2.01
C GLU A 72 9.20 7.03 1.57
N GLN A 73 10.44 6.66 1.28
CA GLN A 73 10.82 5.27 1.04
C GLN A 73 11.29 4.62 2.35
N LEU A 74 10.63 3.54 2.73
CA LEU A 74 10.87 2.81 3.99
C LEU A 74 11.73 1.56 3.81
N GLY A 75 11.92 1.10 2.57
CA GLY A 75 12.63 -0.14 2.30
C GLY A 75 12.59 -0.59 0.85
N THR A 76 13.06 -1.80 0.60
CA THR A 76 13.11 -2.45 -0.71
C THR A 76 12.83 -3.93 -0.60
N TYR A 77 12.33 -4.53 -1.68
CA TYR A 77 12.07 -5.95 -1.79
C TYR A 77 12.44 -6.43 -3.19
N ASP A 78 13.40 -7.36 -3.27
CA ASP A 78 13.71 -8.12 -4.49
C ASP A 78 13.03 -9.51 -4.41
N PRO A 79 12.00 -9.77 -5.23
CA PRO A 79 11.34 -11.07 -5.26
C PRO A 79 12.19 -12.15 -5.94
N LEU A 80 13.19 -11.77 -6.73
CA LEU A 80 14.04 -12.71 -7.44
C LEU A 80 15.20 -13.14 -6.55
N PRO A 81 15.50 -14.45 -6.51
CA PRO A 81 16.62 -14.94 -5.73
C PRO A 81 17.96 -14.40 -6.26
N ASN A 82 18.86 -14.10 -5.34
CA ASN A 82 20.26 -13.81 -5.67
C ASN A 82 21.02 -15.11 -6.01
N VAL A 83 22.34 -14.98 -6.23
CA VAL A 83 23.24 -16.13 -6.48
C VAL A 83 23.23 -17.16 -5.33
N TYR A 84 22.93 -16.71 -4.11
CA TYR A 84 22.83 -17.53 -2.90
C TYR A 84 21.41 -18.07 -2.65
N ASN A 85 20.49 -17.92 -3.61
CA ASN A 85 19.10 -18.35 -3.53
C ASN A 85 18.26 -17.63 -2.45
N GLU A 86 18.63 -16.41 -2.09
CA GLU A 86 17.95 -15.60 -1.07
C GLU A 86 17.13 -14.48 -1.71
N LYS A 87 15.97 -14.17 -1.12
CA LYS A 87 15.15 -13.01 -1.49
C LYS A 87 15.44 -11.86 -0.55
N LEU A 88 15.96 -10.76 -1.08
CA LEU A 88 16.42 -9.64 -0.28
C LEU A 88 15.27 -8.71 0.09
N VAL A 89 15.11 -8.45 1.39
CA VAL A 89 14.17 -7.46 1.93
C VAL A 89 14.94 -6.54 2.86
N SER A 90 14.78 -5.23 2.67
CA SER A 90 15.36 -4.22 3.54
C SER A 90 14.27 -3.34 4.11
N PHE A 91 14.34 -3.09 5.42
CA PHE A 91 13.38 -2.28 6.17
C PHE A 91 14.10 -1.25 7.04
N ASN A 92 13.62 -0.02 7.00
CA ASN A 92 13.93 0.98 8.01
C ASN A 92 12.89 0.88 9.14
N PHE A 93 13.22 0.13 10.18
CA PHE A 93 12.32 -0.14 11.31
C PHE A 93 11.95 1.11 12.11
N ASP A 94 12.86 2.09 12.21
CA ASP A 94 12.59 3.34 12.94
C ASP A 94 11.48 4.15 12.25
N ARG A 95 11.62 4.35 10.94
CA ARG A 95 10.63 5.06 10.13
C ARG A 95 9.32 4.30 10.01
N LEU A 96 9.37 2.97 9.94
CA LEU A 96 8.16 2.13 9.99
C LEU A 96 7.36 2.36 11.28
N LYS A 97 8.01 2.34 12.44
CA LYS A 97 7.36 2.60 13.75
C LYS A 97 6.72 3.99 13.77
N TYR A 98 7.44 5.01 13.30
CA TYR A 98 6.92 6.36 13.19
C TYR A 98 5.64 6.42 12.36
N TRP A 99 5.67 5.89 11.13
CA TRP A 99 4.51 5.95 10.24
C TRP A 99 3.32 5.15 10.74
N ILE A 100 3.55 3.99 11.35
CA ILE A 100 2.50 3.20 12.00
C ILE A 100 1.89 3.99 13.18
N GLY A 101 2.72 4.66 13.99
CA GLY A 101 2.26 5.55 15.06
C GLY A 101 1.44 6.75 14.56
N CYS A 102 1.73 7.26 13.37
CA CYS A 102 0.93 8.28 12.69
C CYS A 102 -0.37 7.75 12.05
N GLY A 103 -0.68 6.45 12.21
CA GLY A 103 -1.88 5.83 11.63
C GLY A 103 -1.73 5.36 10.19
N ALA A 104 -0.50 5.10 9.72
CA ALA A 104 -0.31 4.52 8.38
C ALA A 104 -0.71 3.03 8.36
N HIS A 105 -1.50 2.63 7.37
CA HIS A 105 -1.97 1.25 7.25
C HIS A 105 -1.07 0.42 6.32
N PRO A 106 -0.50 -0.72 6.76
CA PRO A 106 0.24 -1.61 5.88
C PRO A 106 -0.70 -2.40 4.96
N THR A 107 -0.34 -2.53 3.68
CA THR A 107 -1.05 -3.42 2.75
C THR A 107 -0.79 -4.90 3.06
N LYS A 108 -1.69 -5.80 2.62
CA LYS A 108 -1.58 -7.26 2.82
C LYS A 108 -0.18 -7.84 2.51
N PRO A 109 0.46 -7.58 1.35
CA PRO A 109 1.80 -8.13 1.09
C PRO A 109 2.86 -7.56 2.02
N VAL A 110 2.78 -6.27 2.39
CA VAL A 110 3.71 -5.65 3.35
C VAL A 110 3.52 -6.25 4.74
N ALA A 111 2.26 -6.48 5.17
CA ALA A 111 1.96 -7.13 6.44
C ALA A 111 2.53 -8.55 6.50
N LYS A 112 2.43 -9.33 5.40
CA LYS A 112 3.08 -10.65 5.30
C LYS A 112 4.60 -10.55 5.46
N LEU A 113 5.26 -9.61 4.77
CA LEU A 113 6.71 -9.41 4.87
C LEU A 113 7.14 -8.98 6.28
N LEU A 114 6.40 -8.05 6.92
CA LEU A 114 6.66 -7.63 8.29
C LEU A 114 6.43 -8.75 9.32
N GLY A 115 5.48 -9.65 9.04
CA GLY A 115 5.25 -10.87 9.84
C GLY A 115 6.42 -11.84 9.74
N LEU A 116 6.95 -12.06 8.54
CA LEU A 116 8.14 -12.90 8.33
C LEU A 116 9.41 -12.30 8.97
N ALA A 117 9.50 -10.98 9.02
CA ALA A 117 10.61 -10.26 9.68
C ALA A 117 10.51 -10.27 11.23
N GLY A 118 9.43 -10.80 11.80
CA GLY A 118 9.21 -10.81 13.26
C GLY A 118 8.78 -9.46 13.85
N PHE A 119 8.46 -8.47 13.02
CA PHE A 119 7.97 -7.16 13.47
C PHE A 119 6.48 -7.18 13.82
N PHE A 120 5.69 -7.96 13.08
CA PHE A 120 4.29 -8.24 13.36
C PHE A 120 4.07 -9.73 13.60
N PRO A 121 2.94 -10.13 14.21
CA PRO A 121 2.54 -11.54 14.18
C PRO A 121 2.33 -12.00 12.74
N LEU A 122 2.50 -13.29 12.51
CA LEU A 122 2.29 -13.88 11.18
C LEU A 122 0.85 -13.64 10.72
N HIS A 123 0.68 -13.13 9.51
CA HIS A 123 -0.65 -12.84 8.96
C HIS A 123 -1.47 -14.15 8.87
N PRO A 124 -2.77 -14.16 9.27
CA PRO A 124 -3.56 -15.40 9.36
C PRO A 124 -3.62 -16.15 8.03
N MET A 125 -3.75 -15.42 6.92
CA MET A 125 -3.77 -16.02 5.58
C MET A 125 -2.46 -16.74 5.22
N THR A 126 -1.31 -16.37 5.80
CA THR A 126 -0.05 -17.08 5.55
C THR A 126 -0.10 -18.49 6.12
N ILE A 127 -0.73 -18.67 7.29
CA ILE A 127 -0.91 -19.98 7.93
C ILE A 127 -1.88 -20.83 7.09
N THR A 128 -3.03 -20.27 6.75
CA THR A 128 -4.04 -20.95 5.93
C THR A 128 -3.52 -21.31 4.54
N GLU A 129 -2.71 -20.45 3.90
CA GLU A 129 -2.07 -20.74 2.61
C GLU A 129 -1.08 -21.92 2.75
N ALA A 130 -0.30 -21.97 3.82
CA ALA A 130 0.62 -23.08 4.08
C ALA A 130 -0.11 -24.41 4.31
N GLU A 131 -1.23 -24.41 5.03
CA GLU A 131 -2.07 -25.60 5.23
C GLU A 131 -2.64 -26.11 3.90
N ARG A 132 -3.18 -25.20 3.07
CA ARG A 132 -3.70 -25.53 1.74
C ARG A 132 -2.62 -26.10 0.83
N GLN A 133 -1.42 -25.52 0.85
CA GLN A 133 -0.29 -26.03 0.06
C GLN A 133 0.10 -27.45 0.48
N LYS A 134 0.19 -27.72 1.79
CA LYS A 134 0.48 -29.07 2.30
C LYS A 134 -0.56 -30.10 1.86
N ALA A 135 -1.84 -29.74 1.92
CA ALA A 135 -2.92 -30.62 1.46
C ALA A 135 -2.82 -30.89 -0.05
N GLN A 136 -2.55 -29.87 -0.86
CA GLN A 136 -2.37 -30.01 -2.31
C GLN A 136 -1.16 -30.90 -2.65
N THR A 137 -0.02 -30.69 -2.00
CA THR A 137 1.17 -31.51 -2.22
C THR A 137 0.93 -32.99 -1.88
N GLN A 138 0.18 -33.29 -0.82
CA GLN A 138 -0.18 -34.67 -0.48
C GLN A 138 -1.07 -35.32 -1.53
N VAL A 139 -2.07 -34.59 -2.06
CA VAL A 139 -2.94 -35.10 -3.14
C VAL A 139 -2.11 -35.40 -4.39
N THR A 140 -1.28 -34.45 -4.83
CA THR A 140 -0.41 -34.64 -6.00
C THR A 140 0.57 -35.80 -5.83
N GLN A 141 1.19 -35.94 -4.66
CA GLN A 141 2.09 -37.07 -4.36
C GLN A 141 1.35 -38.43 -4.38
N THR A 142 0.10 -38.45 -3.95
CA THR A 142 -0.74 -39.67 -3.97
C THR A 142 -1.14 -40.05 -5.39
N GLU A 143 -1.52 -39.06 -6.21
CA GLU A 143 -1.85 -39.24 -7.62
C GLU A 143 -0.64 -39.74 -8.41
N GLU A 144 0.53 -39.07 -8.29
CA GLU A 144 1.77 -39.46 -8.97
C GLU A 144 2.25 -40.87 -8.54
N GLY A 145 2.08 -41.24 -7.27
CA GLY A 145 2.42 -42.59 -6.78
C GLY A 145 1.53 -43.67 -7.39
N SER A 146 0.22 -43.42 -7.47
CA SER A 146 -0.74 -44.36 -8.06
C SER A 146 -0.53 -44.56 -9.56
N GLU A 147 -0.17 -43.51 -10.31
CA GLU A 147 0.16 -43.62 -11.73
C GLU A 147 1.48 -44.37 -11.97
N GLN A 148 2.46 -44.24 -11.08
CA GLN A 148 3.74 -44.96 -11.17
C GLN A 148 3.61 -46.44 -10.85
N GLU A 149 2.74 -46.82 -9.91
CA GLU A 149 2.42 -48.23 -9.62
C GLU A 149 1.67 -48.89 -10.78
N GLN A 150 0.71 -48.20 -11.40
CA GLN A 150 -0.02 -48.71 -12.56
C GLN A 150 0.90 -48.92 -13.77
N LYS A 151 1.76 -47.95 -14.10
CA LYS A 151 2.75 -48.08 -15.20
C LYS A 151 3.78 -49.19 -14.97
N LYS A 152 4.12 -49.49 -13.71
CA LYS A 152 5.01 -50.61 -13.38
C LYS A 152 4.30 -51.96 -13.48
N ALA A 153 3.02 -52.04 -13.13
CA ALA A 153 2.23 -53.26 -13.22
C ALA A 153 1.90 -53.65 -14.69
N GLU A 154 1.76 -52.67 -15.58
CA GLU A 154 1.53 -52.91 -17.02
C GLU A 154 2.80 -53.27 -17.81
N ALA A 155 3.98 -53.05 -17.25
CA ALA A 155 5.28 -53.33 -17.88
C ALA A 155 5.88 -54.70 -17.52
N VAL A 156 5.20 -55.47 -16.67
CA VAL A 156 5.55 -56.85 -16.26
C VAL A 156 4.66 -57.84 -16.98
#